data_AF-W6KKA5-F1
#
_entry.id   AF-W6KKA5-F1
#
_cell.length_a   1.000
_cell.length_b   1.000
_cell.length_c   1.000
_cell.angle_alpha   90.00
_cell.angle_beta   90.00
_cell.angle_gamma   90.00
#
_symmetry.space_group_name_H-M   'P 1'
#
loop_
_entity.id
_entity.type
_entity.pdbx_description
1 polymer ?
#
loop_
_entity_poly.entity_id
_entity_poly.type
_entity_poly.pdbx_seq_one_letter_code
_entity_poly.pdbx_strand_id
1 'polypeptide(L)'
;MVYTRWKCDRIPIFTLKLFTQEYPIQTFVGFLSMVFLWKHANYCSEETERKKGWWAGYPYWRDPIARRNEIKYKQIINNNNVDITDPKWTGSSREELERLKIIV
;
A
#
# COMPACT_ATOMS: atom_id res chain seq x y z
N MET A 1 35.97 -16.03 -26.30
CA MET A 1 34.52 -15.75 -26.11
C MET A 1 34.31 -14.25 -26.26
N VAL A 2 33.55 -13.80 -27.26
CA VAL A 2 33.24 -12.37 -27.42
C VAL A 2 32.14 -11.98 -26.43
N TYR A 3 32.41 -10.96 -25.61
CA TYR A 3 31.46 -10.38 -24.67
C TYR A 3 30.33 -9.71 -25.45
N THR A 4 29.10 -10.21 -25.29
CA THR A 4 27.90 -9.52 -25.78
C THR A 4 26.95 -9.34 -24.63
N ARG A 5 26.39 -8.13 -24.52
CA ARG A 5 25.43 -7.77 -23.47
C ARG A 5 24.24 -8.73 -23.42
N TRP A 6 23.79 -9.21 -24.59
CA TRP A 6 22.79 -10.27 -24.74
C TRP A 6 23.16 -11.64 -24.11
N LYS A 7 24.44 -11.95 -23.90
CA LYS A 7 24.87 -13.19 -23.22
C LYS A 7 24.97 -13.01 -21.71
N CYS A 8 25.26 -11.80 -21.24
CA CYS A 8 25.41 -11.47 -19.82
C CYS A 8 24.07 -11.09 -19.15
N ASP A 9 23.17 -10.42 -19.86
CA ASP A 9 21.87 -9.97 -19.33
C ASP A 9 20.81 -11.08 -19.34
N ARG A 10 21.19 -12.34 -19.62
CA ARG A 10 20.26 -13.50 -19.63
C ARG A 10 19.90 -14.01 -18.25
N ILE A 11 20.45 -13.45 -17.18
CA ILE A 11 20.19 -13.91 -15.81
C ILE A 11 18.68 -14.10 -15.57
N PRO A 12 17.78 -13.14 -15.90
CA PRO A 12 16.34 -13.30 -15.68
C PRO A 12 15.69 -14.44 -16.51
N ILE A 13 16.19 -14.64 -17.74
CA ILE A 13 15.69 -15.70 -18.64
C ILE A 13 16.22 -17.07 -18.19
N PHE A 14 17.46 -17.13 -17.73
CA PHE A 14 18.07 -18.35 -17.20
C PHE A 14 17.44 -18.75 -15.88
N THR A 15 17.09 -17.83 -14.97
CA THR A 15 16.39 -18.21 -13.74
C THR A 15 15.04 -18.83 -14.05
N LEU A 16 14.23 -18.23 -14.95
CA LEU A 16 12.95 -18.82 -15.33
C LEU A 16 13.12 -20.21 -15.95
N LYS A 17 14.10 -20.40 -16.84
CA LYS A 17 14.40 -21.70 -17.43
C LYS A 17 14.87 -22.72 -16.39
N LEU A 18 15.79 -22.34 -15.50
CA LEU A 18 16.34 -23.18 -14.43
C LEU A 18 15.22 -23.66 -13.49
N PHE A 19 14.38 -22.74 -13.04
CA PHE A 19 13.29 -23.04 -12.12
C PHE A 19 12.18 -23.87 -12.77
N THR A 20 11.87 -23.66 -14.05
CA THR A 20 10.86 -24.46 -14.74
C THR A 20 11.34 -25.85 -15.15
N GLN A 21 12.64 -26.04 -15.44
CA GLN A 21 13.18 -27.32 -15.91
C GLN A 21 13.81 -28.17 -14.80
N GLU A 22 14.65 -27.58 -13.95
CA GLU A 22 15.41 -28.32 -12.93
C GLU A 22 14.69 -28.35 -11.58
N TYR A 23 13.89 -27.32 -11.28
CA TYR A 23 13.22 -27.17 -9.98
C TYR A 23 11.70 -26.88 -10.11
N PRO A 24 10.95 -27.69 -10.88
CA PRO A 24 9.54 -27.41 -11.16
C PRO A 24 8.67 -27.40 -9.90
N ILE A 25 9.02 -28.20 -8.89
CA ILE A 25 8.30 -28.27 -7.61
C ILE A 25 8.46 -26.95 -6.85
N GLN A 26 9.67 -26.40 -6.78
CA GLN A 26 9.96 -25.15 -6.08
C GLN A 26 9.24 -23.97 -6.74
N THR A 27 9.20 -23.96 -8.08
CA THR A 27 8.45 -22.97 -8.86
C THR A 27 6.95 -23.04 -8.55
N PHE A 28 6.40 -24.26 -8.51
CA PHE A 28 5.00 -24.47 -8.17
C PHE A 28 4.68 -24.03 -6.74
N VAL A 29 5.51 -24.37 -5.77
CA VAL A 29 5.36 -23.91 -4.37
C VAL A 29 5.46 -22.39 -4.26
N GLY A 30 6.40 -21.76 -4.97
CA GLY A 30 6.53 -20.31 -5.04
C GLY A 30 5.31 -19.63 -5.67
N PHE A 31 4.74 -20.23 -6.70
CA PHE A 31 3.50 -19.75 -7.29
C PHE A 31 2.32 -19.89 -6.32
N LEU A 32 2.18 -21.04 -5.67
CA LEU A 32 1.14 -21.27 -4.67
C LEU A 32 1.24 -20.30 -3.49
N SER A 33 2.45 -20.01 -3.00
CA SER A 33 2.66 -19.05 -1.92
C SER A 33 2.30 -17.63 -2.37
N MET A 34 2.60 -17.26 -3.62
CA MET A 34 2.20 -15.97 -4.18
C MET A 34 0.68 -15.85 -4.32
N VAL A 35 -0.01 -16.91 -4.77
CA VAL A 35 -1.48 -16.94 -4.84
C VAL A 35 -2.10 -16.88 -3.44
N PHE A 36 -1.52 -17.58 -2.47
CA PHE A 36 -1.95 -17.51 -1.08
C PHE A 36 -1.79 -16.10 -0.52
N LEU A 37 -0.61 -15.48 -0.69
CA LEU A 37 -0.36 -14.10 -0.28
C LEU A 37 -1.32 -13.13 -0.98
N TRP A 38 -1.57 -13.30 -2.27
CA TRP A 38 -2.52 -12.50 -3.03
C TRP A 38 -3.94 -12.61 -2.47
N LYS A 39 -4.42 -13.83 -2.22
CA LYS A 39 -5.73 -14.08 -1.61
C LYS A 39 -5.85 -13.42 -0.23
N HIS A 40 -4.77 -13.43 0.54
CA HIS A 40 -4.71 -12.85 1.88
C HIS A 40 -4.23 -11.39 1.91
N ALA A 41 -3.92 -10.76 0.77
CA ALA A 41 -3.47 -9.38 0.71
C ALA A 41 -4.51 -8.40 1.27
N ASN A 42 -5.79 -8.76 1.19
CA ASN A 42 -6.89 -8.03 1.82
C ASN A 42 -6.76 -7.93 3.36
N TYR A 43 -6.05 -8.85 4.02
CA TYR A 43 -5.74 -8.74 5.44
C TYR A 43 -4.72 -7.62 5.74
N CYS A 44 -3.90 -7.25 4.76
CA CYS A 44 -2.94 -6.16 4.84
C CYS A 44 -3.53 -4.81 4.39
N SER A 45 -4.85 -4.73 4.18
CA SER A 45 -5.53 -3.47 3.88
C SER A 45 -5.59 -2.57 5.11
N GLU A 46 -5.47 -1.25 4.92
CA GLU A 46 -5.64 -0.24 5.98
C GLU A 46 -7.01 -0.39 6.69
N GLU A 47 -8.06 -0.80 5.97
CA GLU A 47 -9.38 -1.07 6.57
C GLU A 47 -9.35 -2.25 7.54
N THR A 48 -8.60 -3.30 7.21
CA THR A 48 -8.47 -4.50 8.03
C THR A 48 -7.53 -4.24 9.21
N GLU A 49 -6.47 -3.46 9.02
CA GLU A 49 -5.61 -2.96 10.11
C GLU A 49 -6.43 -2.14 11.12
N ARG A 50 -7.37 -1.30 10.66
CA ARG A 50 -8.26 -0.54 11.55
C ARG A 50 -9.24 -1.43 12.31
N LYS A 51 -9.78 -2.47 11.67
CA LYS A 51 -10.78 -3.37 12.29
C LYS A 51 -10.16 -4.41 13.24
N LYS A 52 -8.93 -4.86 12.96
CA LYS A 52 -8.29 -5.99 13.66
C LYS A 52 -6.95 -5.67 14.32
N GLY A 53 -6.40 -4.47 14.14
CA GLY A 53 -5.14 -4.01 14.76
C GLY A 53 -5.19 -3.85 16.28
N TRP A 54 -6.34 -4.16 16.88
CA TRP A 54 -6.64 -4.15 18.30
C TRP A 54 -6.13 -5.41 19.01
N TRP A 55 -5.48 -6.33 18.28
CA TRP A 55 -5.04 -7.62 18.81
C TRP A 55 -3.96 -7.43 19.89
N ALA A 56 -4.33 -7.78 21.13
CA ALA A 56 -3.55 -7.93 22.35
C ALA A 56 -2.35 -6.98 22.52
N GLY A 57 -2.52 -5.95 23.36
CA GLY A 57 -1.44 -5.05 23.77
C GLY A 57 -1.31 -3.78 22.93
N TYR A 58 -2.29 -3.48 22.08
CA TYR A 58 -2.29 -2.24 21.30
C TYR A 58 -2.47 -1.00 22.21
N PRO A 59 -1.56 0.00 22.14
CA PRO A 59 -1.59 1.16 23.03
C PRO A 59 -2.55 2.25 22.52
N TYR A 60 -3.83 2.15 22.89
CA TYR A 60 -4.88 3.08 22.46
C TYR A 60 -4.62 4.55 22.81
N TRP A 61 -3.94 4.81 23.92
CA TRP A 61 -3.63 6.19 24.32
C TRP A 61 -2.64 6.89 23.39
N ARG A 62 -1.87 6.13 22.61
CA ARG A 62 -0.85 6.66 21.69
C ARG A 62 -1.23 6.48 20.22
N ASP A 63 -2.06 5.49 19.92
CA ASP A 63 -2.57 5.16 18.58
C ASP A 63 -1.54 5.33 17.46
N PRO A 64 -0.45 4.52 17.47
CA PRO A 64 0.64 4.68 16.51
C PRO A 64 0.20 4.51 15.04
N ILE A 65 -0.79 3.65 14.77
CA ILE A 65 -1.32 3.44 13.42
C ILE A 65 -2.01 4.71 12.92
N ALA A 66 -2.81 5.36 13.76
CA ALA A 66 -3.51 6.60 13.40
C ALA A 66 -2.51 7.73 13.11
N ARG A 67 -1.47 7.90 13.94
CA ARG A 67 -0.41 8.90 13.70
C ARG A 67 0.38 8.65 12.41
N ARG A 68 0.74 7.40 12.13
CA ARG A 68 1.41 7.02 10.88
C ARG A 68 0.55 7.39 9.67
N ASN A 69 -0.74 7.03 9.71
CA ASN A 69 -1.67 7.28 8.62
C ASN A 69 -1.95 8.78 8.45
N GLU A 70 -2.05 9.55 9.54
CA GLU A 70 -2.18 11.00 9.52
C GLU A 70 -1.03 11.66 8.76
N ILE A 71 0.22 11.29 9.05
CA ILE A 71 1.40 11.82 8.36
C ILE A 71 1.33 11.52 6.86
N LYS A 72 1.01 10.26 6.50
CA LYS A 72 0.87 9.82 5.11
C LYS A 72 -0.23 10.60 4.39
N TYR A 73 -1.41 10.77 5.00
CA TYR A 73 -2.52 11.49 4.38
C TYR A 73 -2.23 12.99 4.26
N LYS A 74 -1.59 13.63 5.25
CA LYS A 74 -1.14 15.03 5.14
C LYS A 74 -0.19 15.23 3.96
N GLN A 75 0.75 14.31 3.76
CA GLN A 75 1.64 14.35 2.60
C GLN A 75 0.87 14.21 1.28
N ILE A 76 -0.08 13.28 1.20
CA ILE A 76 -0.92 13.08 0.01
C ILE A 76 -1.75 14.34 -0.29
N ILE A 77 -2.35 14.94 0.72
CA ILE A 77 -3.16 16.16 0.59
C ILE A 77 -2.29 17.30 0.04
N ASN A 78 -1.13 17.53 0.64
CA ASN A 78 -0.22 18.59 0.22
C ASN A 78 0.32 18.36 -1.19
N ASN A 79 0.73 17.13 -1.51
CA ASN A 79 1.27 16.79 -2.83
C ASN A 79 0.23 16.93 -3.95
N ASN A 80 -1.05 16.72 -3.64
CA ASN A 80 -2.14 16.82 -4.60
C ASN A 80 -2.90 18.16 -4.51
N ASN A 81 -2.46 19.10 -3.67
CA ASN A 81 -3.14 20.37 -3.40
C ASN A 81 -4.65 20.20 -3.13
N VAL A 82 -5.01 19.21 -2.34
CA VAL A 82 -6.41 18.92 -2.03
C VAL A 82 -6.92 19.94 -1.01
N ASP A 83 -7.97 20.67 -1.36
CA ASP A 83 -8.70 21.50 -0.39
C ASP A 83 -9.55 20.60 0.52
N ILE A 84 -9.11 20.46 1.76
CA ILE A 84 -9.81 19.67 2.79
C ILE A 84 -11.16 20.33 3.14
N THR A 85 -11.30 21.65 2.90
CA THR A 85 -12.53 22.38 3.19
C THR A 85 -13.57 22.29 2.08
N ASP A 86 -13.29 21.59 0.98
CA ASP A 86 -14.27 21.42 -0.10
C ASP A 86 -15.54 20.72 0.42
N PRO A 87 -16.74 21.27 0.13
CA PRO A 87 -18.04 20.62 0.37
C PRO A 87 -18.09 19.14 0.01
N LYS A 88 -17.35 18.72 -1.03
CA LYS A 88 -17.26 17.33 -1.46
C LYS A 88 -16.76 16.40 -0.35
N TRP A 89 -15.88 16.88 0.52
CA TRP A 89 -15.25 16.11 1.59
C TRP A 89 -15.90 16.35 2.96
N THR A 90 -16.42 17.55 3.20
CA THR A 90 -17.02 17.94 4.49
C THR A 90 -18.52 17.66 4.58
N GLY A 91 -19.21 17.56 3.44
CA GLY A 91 -20.67 17.43 3.39
C GLY A 91 -21.42 18.71 3.76
N SER A 92 -20.71 19.81 4.01
CA SER A 92 -21.28 21.13 4.35
C SER A 92 -21.57 21.95 3.10
N SER A 93 -22.53 22.88 3.18
CA SER A 93 -22.80 23.80 2.08
C SER A 93 -21.65 24.81 1.91
N ARG A 94 -21.39 25.28 0.68
CA ARG A 94 -20.35 26.29 0.42
C ARG A 94 -20.57 27.57 1.24
N GLU A 95 -21.82 27.96 1.39
CA GLU A 95 -22.23 29.17 2.11
C GLU A 95 -21.89 29.08 3.61
N GLU A 96 -22.07 27.92 4.24
CA GLU A 96 -21.68 27.69 5.63
C GLU A 96 -20.16 27.74 5.82
N LEU A 97 -19.41 27.18 4.88
CA LEU A 97 -17.95 27.20 4.92
C LEU A 97 -17.37 28.61 4.74
N GLU A 98 -17.97 29.42 3.86
CA GLU A 98 -17.61 30.83 3.68
C GLU A 98 -17.92 31.65 4.94
N ARG A 99 -19.05 31.41 5.60
CA ARG A 99 -19.37 32.06 6.89
C ARG A 99 -18.37 31.67 7.98
N LEU A 100 -17.97 30.41 8.06
CA LEU A 100 -16.98 29.94 9.04
C LEU A 100 -15.58 30.53 8.79
N LYS A 101 -15.19 30.73 7.53
CA LYS A 101 -13.92 31.42 7.18
C LYS A 101 -13.87 32.88 7.59
N ILE A 102 -15.02 33.54 7.81
CA ILE A 102 -15.08 34.93 8.26
C ILE A 102 -14.95 35.03 9.80
N ILE A 103 -15.28 33.95 10.53
CA ILE A 103 -15.29 33.92 12.00
C ILE A 103 -13.92 33.53 12.58
N VAL A 104 -13.11 32.79 11.83
CA VAL A 104 -11.76 32.33 12.21
C VAL A 104 -10.70 33.24 11.59
#